data_AF-A0A534RLN6-F1
#
_entry.id   AF-A0A534RLN6-F1
#
_cell.length_a   1.000
_cell.length_b   1.000
_cell.length_c   1.000
_cell.angle_alpha   90.00
_cell.angle_beta   90.00
_cell.angle_gamma   90.00
#
_symmetry.space_group_name_H-M   'P 1'
#
loop_
_entity.id
_entity.type
_entity.pdbx_description
1 polymer ?
#
loop_
_entity_poly.entity_id
_entity_poly.type
_entity_poly.pdbx_seq_one_letter_code
_entity_poly.pdbx_strand_id
1 'polypeptide(L)'
;FILTTIDTGTRVGRFMLQEILGHAWPRFRETSWYPSVLASSALVVAAWGYFLYQGVIDPLGGINSLWPLFGISNQLLAAVALSVGTTILIKMGKARFAWVTLAPLAWLVTVTMTAGWQKVFSSDARLGFLAHAASLAGSADPNAARLIFNDRLDAGVALLFMVIVTLLIVTSLWEWWAVLTRSKPAVTREAPFVESAYAAGD
;
A
#
# COMPACT_ATOMS: atom_id res chain seq x y z
N PHE A 1 21.17 1.86 3.68
CA PHE A 1 19.72 1.54 3.72
C PHE A 1 18.87 2.78 3.46
N ILE A 2 18.83 3.77 4.36
CA ILE A 2 17.95 4.95 4.23
C ILE A 2 18.14 5.70 2.89
N LEU A 3 19.39 6.03 2.51
CA LEU A 3 19.65 6.72 1.25
C LEU A 3 19.27 5.90 0.01
N THR A 4 19.43 4.57 0.05
CA THR A 4 19.02 3.65 -1.02
C THR A 4 17.50 3.62 -1.18
N THR A 5 16.77 3.59 -0.06
CA THR A 5 15.31 3.63 -0.04
C THR A 5 14.77 4.96 -0.55
N ILE A 6 15.37 6.09 -0.13
CA ILE A 6 14.98 7.42 -0.60
C ILE A 6 15.26 7.58 -2.10
N ASP A 7 16.42 7.12 -2.58
CA ASP A 7 16.75 7.18 -4.01
C ASP A 7 15.78 6.34 -4.86
N THR A 8 15.52 5.10 -4.46
CA THR A 8 14.56 4.22 -5.15
C THR A 8 13.14 4.79 -5.07
N GLY A 9 12.74 5.28 -3.90
CA GLY A 9 11.44 5.89 -3.66
C GLY A 9 11.24 7.18 -4.47
N THR A 10 12.28 7.99 -4.65
CA THR A 10 12.22 9.19 -5.49
C THR A 10 12.03 8.83 -6.96
N ARG A 11 12.72 7.78 -7.44
CA ARG A 11 12.55 7.28 -8.81
C ARG A 11 11.13 6.77 -9.06
N VAL A 12 10.61 5.92 -8.17
CA VAL A 12 9.24 5.38 -8.27
C VAL A 12 8.20 6.49 -8.11
N GLY A 13 8.36 7.35 -7.10
CA GLY A 13 7.45 8.47 -6.82
C GLY A 13 7.35 9.44 -7.98
N ARG A 14 8.46 9.70 -8.69
CA ARG A 14 8.46 10.49 -9.92
C ARG A 14 7.56 9.86 -10.98
N PHE A 15 7.70 8.56 -11.23
CA PHE A 15 6.88 7.86 -12.23
C PHE A 15 5.40 7.86 -11.84
N MET A 16 5.08 7.61 -10.57
CA MET A 16 3.69 7.67 -10.07
C MET A 16 3.09 9.08 -10.22
N LEU A 17 3.87 10.13 -9.89
CA LEU A 17 3.41 11.52 -10.03
C LEU A 17 3.21 11.90 -11.50
N GLN A 18 4.13 11.50 -12.38
CA GLN A 18 3.98 11.69 -13.83
C GLN A 18 2.77 10.95 -14.39
N GLU A 19 2.46 9.75 -13.90
CA GLU A 19 1.29 9.00 -14.31
C GLU A 19 -0.02 9.65 -13.84
N ILE A 20 -0.08 10.11 -12.58
CA ILE A 20 -1.25 10.81 -12.04
C ILE A 20 -1.47 12.15 -12.76
N LEU A 21 -0.43 12.98 -12.86
CA LEU A 21 -0.51 14.26 -13.57
C LEU A 21 -0.74 14.07 -15.08
N GLY A 22 -0.26 12.96 -15.63
CA GLY A 22 -0.48 12.55 -17.02
C GLY A 22 -1.95 12.32 -17.37
N HIS A 23 -2.80 11.96 -16.39
CA HIS A 23 -4.24 11.86 -16.60
C HIS A 23 -4.93 13.22 -16.76
N ALA A 24 -4.40 14.28 -16.13
CA ALA A 24 -4.91 15.64 -16.29
C ALA A 24 -4.25 16.38 -17.47
N TRP A 25 -2.95 16.14 -17.71
CA TRP A 25 -2.18 16.74 -18.78
C TRP A 25 -1.33 15.66 -19.50
N PRO A 26 -1.71 15.20 -20.71
CA PRO A 26 -1.07 14.07 -21.39
C PRO A 26 0.45 14.19 -21.59
N ARG A 27 0.96 15.41 -21.80
CA ARG A 27 2.39 15.74 -21.94
C ARG A 27 3.23 15.44 -20.69
N PHE A 28 2.63 15.37 -19.50
CA PHE A 28 3.34 14.97 -18.28
C PHE A 28 3.64 13.47 -18.22
N ARG A 29 2.99 12.67 -19.08
CA ARG A 29 3.26 11.23 -19.23
C ARG A 29 4.54 10.93 -20.01
N GLU A 30 5.04 11.90 -20.78
CA GLU A 30 6.27 11.77 -21.56
C GLU A 30 7.49 11.75 -20.63
N THR A 31 8.10 10.57 -20.48
CA THR A 31 9.28 10.36 -19.64
C THR A 31 10.57 10.95 -20.24
N SER A 32 10.54 11.36 -21.51
CA SER A 32 11.64 12.02 -22.23
C SER A 32 11.58 13.56 -22.15
N TRP A 33 10.49 14.13 -21.63
CA TRP A 33 10.34 15.58 -21.55
C TRP A 33 11.02 16.13 -20.29
N TYR A 34 12.17 16.78 -20.47
CA TYR A 34 12.99 17.29 -19.35
C TYR A 34 12.22 18.14 -18.33
N PRO A 35 11.29 19.03 -18.71
CA PRO A 35 10.47 19.79 -17.76
C PRO A 35 9.57 18.93 -16.87
N SER A 36 8.91 17.88 -17.40
CA SER A 36 8.10 16.99 -16.55
C SER A 36 8.98 16.22 -15.59
N VAL A 37 10.14 15.75 -16.04
CA VAL A 37 11.12 15.03 -15.22
C VAL A 37 11.66 15.92 -14.10
N LEU A 38 12.06 17.15 -14.41
CA LEU A 38 12.63 18.06 -13.42
C LEU A 38 11.59 18.52 -12.41
N ALA A 39 10.38 18.87 -12.88
CA ALA A 39 9.29 19.30 -12.00
C ALA A 39 8.83 18.17 -11.07
N SER A 40 8.58 16.97 -11.61
CA SER A 40 8.18 15.82 -10.79
C SER A 40 9.27 15.39 -9.81
N SER A 41 10.54 15.40 -10.22
CA SER A 41 11.66 15.09 -9.32
C SER A 41 11.80 16.13 -8.22
N ALA A 42 11.72 17.43 -8.56
CA ALA A 42 11.79 18.51 -7.58
C ALA A 42 10.66 18.43 -6.56
N LEU A 43 9.43 18.14 -7.02
CA LEU A 43 8.29 17.98 -6.12
C LEU A 43 8.44 16.78 -5.19
N VAL A 44 8.89 15.63 -5.70
CA VAL A 44 9.08 14.43 -4.86
C VAL A 44 10.22 14.64 -3.86
N VAL A 45 11.33 15.25 -4.27
CA VAL A 45 12.44 15.59 -3.36
C VAL A 45 12.01 16.62 -2.32
N ALA A 46 11.24 17.65 -2.72
CA ALA A 46 10.70 18.63 -1.80
C ALA A 46 9.73 18.00 -0.80
N ALA A 47 8.91 17.03 -1.22
CA ALA A 47 8.02 16.27 -0.33
C ALA A 47 8.81 15.46 0.71
N TRP A 48 9.89 14.77 0.31
CA TRP A 48 10.80 14.10 1.25
C TRP A 48 11.48 15.09 2.20
N GLY A 49 11.91 16.24 1.70
CA GLY A 49 12.50 17.31 2.51
C GLY A 49 11.52 17.88 3.53
N TYR A 50 10.28 18.10 3.13
CA TYR A 50 9.21 18.54 4.03
C TYR A 50 8.89 17.48 5.08
N PHE A 51 8.86 16.21 4.69
CA PHE A 51 8.68 15.10 5.61
C PHE A 51 9.77 15.06 6.69
N LEU A 52 11.04 15.21 6.30
CA LEU A 52 12.17 15.30 7.23
C LEU A 52 12.03 16.53 8.15
N TYR A 53 11.70 17.68 7.58
CA TYR A 53 11.52 18.93 8.33
C TYR A 53 10.43 18.80 9.41
N GLN A 54 9.27 18.23 9.04
CA GLN A 54 8.19 17.92 10.00
C GLN A 54 8.66 16.93 11.06
N GLY A 55 9.42 15.92 10.67
CA GLY A 55 9.99 14.94 11.60
C GLY A 55 10.95 15.52 12.64
N VAL A 56 11.62 16.64 12.35
CA VAL A 56 12.55 17.32 13.26
C VAL A 56 11.83 18.34 14.15
N ILE A 57 10.83 19.05 13.62
CA ILE A 57 10.20 20.20 14.29
C ILE A 57 8.96 19.82 15.10
N ASP A 58 8.33 18.67 14.83
CA ASP A 58 7.17 18.21 15.57
C ASP A 58 7.57 17.16 16.63
N PRO A 59 7.89 17.58 17.88
CA PRO A 59 8.25 16.66 18.96
C PRO A 59 7.08 15.77 19.41
N LEU A 60 5.84 16.08 19.00
CA LEU A 60 4.62 15.43 19.49
C LEU A 60 4.04 14.39 18.53
N GLY A 61 4.72 14.09 17.41
CA GLY A 61 4.50 12.80 16.75
C GLY A 61 4.15 12.80 15.28
N GLY A 62 4.62 13.75 14.48
CA GLY A 62 4.49 13.67 13.01
C GLY A 62 4.99 12.34 12.43
N ILE A 63 6.15 11.84 12.86
CA ILE A 63 6.65 10.50 12.45
C ILE A 63 5.92 9.36 13.17
N ASN A 64 5.56 9.54 14.44
CA ASN A 64 4.98 8.48 15.26
C ASN A 64 3.53 8.14 14.86
N SER A 65 2.74 9.13 14.42
CA SER A 65 1.37 8.90 13.91
C SER A 65 1.37 8.23 12.53
N LEU A 66 2.42 8.46 11.73
CA LEU A 66 2.56 7.83 10.42
C LEU A 66 3.00 6.37 10.49
N TRP A 67 3.60 5.94 11.59
CA TRP A 67 4.10 4.58 11.75
C TRP A 67 2.98 3.52 11.64
N PRO A 68 1.81 3.68 12.30
CA PRO A 68 0.64 2.87 12.05
C PRO A 68 0.22 2.82 10.57
N LEU A 69 0.17 3.95 9.87
CA LEU A 69 -0.20 4.01 8.45
C LEU A 69 0.80 3.25 7.58
N PHE A 70 2.10 3.36 7.87
CA PHE A 70 3.13 2.63 7.14
C PHE A 70 2.97 1.11 7.28
N GLY A 71 2.69 0.64 8.51
CA GLY A 71 2.43 -0.78 8.77
C GLY A 71 1.23 -1.31 7.98
N ILE A 72 0.10 -0.59 8.00
CA ILE A 72 -1.12 -0.99 7.28
C ILE A 72 -0.89 -0.97 5.76
N SER A 73 -0.19 0.04 5.24
CA SER A 73 0.11 0.17 3.81
C SER A 73 0.94 -1.00 3.28
N ASN A 74 1.94 -1.45 4.05
CA ASN A 74 2.77 -2.60 3.67
C ASN A 74 1.97 -3.90 3.66
N GLN A 75 1.05 -4.07 4.62
CA GLN A 75 0.17 -5.24 4.66
C GLN A 75 -0.81 -5.25 3.48
N LEU A 76 -1.32 -4.08 3.07
CA LEU A 76 -2.13 -3.93 1.86
C LEU A 76 -1.34 -4.33 0.61
N LEU A 77 -0.10 -3.85 0.45
CA LEU A 77 0.75 -4.23 -0.69
C LEU A 77 1.02 -5.73 -0.73
N ALA A 78 1.29 -6.35 0.42
CA ALA A 78 1.48 -7.80 0.52
C ALA A 78 0.21 -8.57 0.15
N ALA A 79 -0.97 -8.09 0.56
CA ALA A 79 -2.25 -8.69 0.20
C ALA A 79 -2.51 -8.63 -1.31
N VAL A 80 -2.19 -7.50 -1.96
CA VAL A 80 -2.25 -7.35 -3.43
C VAL A 80 -1.31 -8.35 -4.09
N ALA A 81 -0.05 -8.40 -3.67
CA ALA A 81 0.97 -9.25 -4.29
C ALA A 81 0.60 -10.75 -4.19
N LEU A 82 0.16 -11.20 -3.02
CA LEU A 82 -0.27 -12.59 -2.81
C LEU A 82 -1.56 -12.93 -3.58
N SER A 83 -2.47 -11.97 -3.72
CA SER A 83 -3.70 -12.15 -4.51
C SER A 83 -3.39 -12.26 -6.01
N VAL A 84 -2.50 -11.41 -6.52
CA VAL A 84 -2.02 -11.49 -7.91
C VAL A 84 -1.26 -12.80 -8.15
N GLY A 85 -0.36 -13.18 -7.25
CA GLY A 85 0.37 -14.46 -7.33
C GLY A 85 -0.58 -15.67 -7.38
N THR A 86 -1.62 -15.67 -6.54
CA THR A 86 -2.67 -16.71 -6.56
C THR A 86 -3.40 -16.73 -7.91
N THR A 87 -3.75 -15.56 -8.43
CA THR A 87 -4.43 -15.41 -9.72
C THR A 87 -3.59 -16.00 -10.86
N ILE A 88 -2.28 -15.73 -10.87
CA ILE A 88 -1.36 -16.26 -11.88
C ILE A 88 -1.29 -17.79 -11.79
N LEU A 89 -1.10 -18.36 -10.60
CA LEU A 89 -1.04 -19.82 -10.41
C LEU A 89 -2.31 -20.53 -10.90
N ILE A 90 -3.47 -19.96 -10.62
CA ILE A 90 -4.76 -20.50 -11.08
C ILE A 90 -4.86 -20.41 -12.61
N LYS A 91 -4.49 -19.27 -13.21
CA LYS A 91 -4.53 -19.08 -14.67
C LYS A 91 -3.53 -19.97 -15.42
N MET A 92 -2.41 -20.36 -14.79
CA MET A 92 -1.46 -21.33 -15.34
C MET A 92 -1.93 -22.80 -15.23
N GLY A 93 -3.14 -23.07 -14.73
CA GLY A 93 -3.62 -24.44 -14.47
C GLY A 93 -2.94 -25.13 -13.28
N LYS A 94 -2.12 -24.38 -12.51
CA LYS A 94 -1.37 -24.87 -11.34
C LYS A 94 -2.14 -24.66 -10.04
N ALA A 95 -3.47 -24.75 -10.08
CA ALA A 95 -4.35 -24.52 -8.92
C ALA A 95 -3.99 -25.38 -7.70
N ARG A 96 -3.42 -26.58 -7.90
CA ARG A 96 -2.91 -27.44 -6.80
C ARG A 96 -1.82 -26.78 -5.93
N PHE A 97 -1.12 -25.78 -6.44
CA PHE A 97 -0.08 -25.02 -5.73
C PHE A 97 -0.59 -23.67 -5.21
N ALA A 98 -1.84 -23.30 -5.46
CA ALA A 98 -2.41 -22.02 -5.02
C ALA A 98 -2.40 -21.87 -3.49
N TRP A 99 -2.37 -22.97 -2.74
CA TRP A 99 -2.26 -22.94 -1.27
C TRP A 99 -0.99 -22.22 -0.79
N VAL A 100 0.10 -22.24 -1.57
CA VAL A 100 1.38 -21.59 -1.22
C VAL A 100 1.22 -20.08 -1.09
N THR A 101 0.34 -19.47 -1.88
CA THR A 101 0.03 -18.04 -1.83
C THR A 101 -1.22 -17.75 -0.99
N LEU A 102 -2.21 -18.65 -0.99
CA LEU A 102 -3.45 -18.50 -0.23
C LEU A 102 -3.25 -18.61 1.29
N ALA A 103 -2.41 -19.53 1.76
CA ALA A 103 -2.16 -19.70 3.19
C ALA A 103 -1.55 -18.43 3.84
N PRO A 104 -0.44 -17.85 3.32
CA PRO A 104 0.07 -16.59 3.84
C PRO A 104 -0.88 -15.42 3.62
N LEU A 105 -1.69 -15.43 2.54
CA LEU A 105 -2.70 -14.39 2.32
C LEU A 105 -3.80 -14.44 3.40
N ALA A 106 -4.33 -15.63 3.69
CA ALA A 106 -5.36 -15.81 4.71
C ALA A 106 -4.87 -15.38 6.09
N TRP A 107 -3.64 -15.77 6.45
CA TRP A 107 -2.99 -15.33 7.68
C TRP A 107 -2.84 -13.81 7.73
N LEU A 108 -2.27 -13.23 6.67
CA LEU A 108 -2.05 -11.78 6.57
C LEU A 108 -3.35 -11.00 6.71
N VAL A 109 -4.40 -11.38 5.96
CA VAL A 109 -5.71 -10.71 6.01
C VAL A 109 -6.31 -10.81 7.40
N THR A 110 -6.23 -11.99 8.02
CA THR A 110 -6.77 -12.19 9.38
C THR A 110 -6.10 -11.27 10.39
N VAL A 111 -4.76 -11.24 10.42
CA VAL A 111 -4.00 -10.39 11.34
C VAL A 111 -4.23 -8.91 11.04
N THR A 112 -4.19 -8.52 9.76
CA THR A 112 -4.34 -7.12 9.33
C THR A 112 -5.73 -6.57 9.64
N MET A 113 -6.78 -7.33 9.35
CA MET A 113 -8.17 -6.91 9.64
C MET A 113 -8.42 -6.87 11.14
N THR A 114 -7.91 -7.84 11.90
CA THR A 114 -8.06 -7.85 13.37
C THR A 114 -7.33 -6.67 14.01
N ALA A 115 -6.09 -6.40 13.59
CA ALA A 115 -5.31 -5.28 14.09
C ALA A 115 -5.93 -3.93 13.69
N GLY A 116 -6.39 -3.79 12.44
CA GLY A 116 -7.08 -2.59 11.97
C GLY A 116 -8.36 -2.32 12.75
N TRP A 117 -9.16 -3.35 13.00
CA TRP A 117 -10.37 -3.25 13.81
C TRP A 117 -10.07 -2.79 15.25
N GLN A 118 -9.07 -3.42 15.89
CA GLN A 118 -8.64 -3.03 17.24
C GLN A 118 -8.10 -1.59 17.26
N LYS A 119 -7.35 -1.17 16.25
CA LYS A 119 -6.81 0.19 16.16
C LYS A 119 -7.88 1.26 16.01
N VAL A 120 -9.01 0.97 15.36
CA VAL A 120 -10.09 1.95 15.20
C VAL A 120 -11.04 1.93 16.41
N PHE A 121 -11.45 0.74 16.85
CA PHE A 121 -12.61 0.58 17.75
C PHE A 121 -12.27 0.10 19.17
N SER A 122 -11.00 -0.18 19.50
CA SER A 122 -10.66 -0.58 20.87
C SER A 122 -11.01 0.52 21.87
N SER A 123 -11.57 0.12 23.02
CA SER A 123 -11.89 1.01 24.13
C SER A 123 -10.66 1.45 24.93
N ASP A 124 -9.53 0.77 24.76
CA ASP A 124 -8.27 1.16 25.38
C ASP A 124 -7.64 2.32 24.60
N ALA A 125 -7.47 3.48 25.26
CA ALA A 125 -6.86 4.68 24.68
C ALA A 125 -5.41 4.47 24.20
N ARG A 126 -4.72 3.42 24.64
CA ARG A 126 -3.37 3.06 24.13
C ARG A 126 -3.42 2.38 22.77
N LEU A 127 -4.55 1.76 22.44
CA LEU A 127 -4.74 0.96 21.24
C LEU A 127 -5.63 1.67 20.23
N GLY A 128 -6.81 2.13 20.65
CA GLY A 128 -7.85 2.69 19.79
C GLY A 128 -7.68 4.18 19.53
N PHE A 129 -7.66 4.59 18.26
CA PHE A 129 -7.60 6.00 17.87
C PHE A 129 -8.80 6.81 18.40
N LEU A 130 -10.01 6.25 18.32
CA LEU A 130 -11.21 6.94 18.80
C LEU A 130 -11.25 7.06 20.33
N ALA A 131 -10.77 6.03 21.05
CA ALA A 131 -10.65 6.05 22.50
C ALA A 131 -9.55 7.02 22.98
N HIS A 132 -8.43 7.08 22.26
CA HIS A 132 -7.36 8.06 22.51
C HIS A 132 -7.90 9.49 22.33
N ALA A 133 -8.53 9.78 21.19
CA ALA A 133 -9.16 11.07 20.94
C ALA A 133 -10.18 11.46 22.02
N ALA A 134 -10.99 10.51 22.50
CA ALA A 134 -11.94 10.76 23.59
C ALA A 134 -11.24 11.06 24.92
N SER A 135 -10.12 10.40 25.23
CA SER A 135 -9.35 10.66 26.45
C SER A 135 -8.69 12.04 26.50
N LEU A 136 -8.39 12.62 25.33
CA LEU A 136 -7.85 13.97 25.22
C LEU A 136 -8.93 15.07 25.27
N ALA A 137 -10.21 14.73 25.06
CA ALA A 137 -11.33 15.66 25.08
C ALA A 137 -11.62 16.13 26.52
N GLY A 138 -10.89 17.14 26.98
CA GLY A 138 -10.93 17.65 28.36
C GLY A 138 -9.55 17.75 29.02
N SER A 139 -8.49 17.34 28.33
CA SER A 139 -7.12 17.54 28.79
C SER A 139 -6.72 19.02 28.72
N ALA A 140 -5.84 19.46 29.64
CA ALA A 140 -5.27 20.80 29.65
C ALA A 140 -4.09 20.97 28.67
N ASP A 141 -3.83 19.97 27.81
CA ASP A 141 -2.74 20.01 26.84
C ASP A 141 -3.07 20.99 25.70
N PRO A 142 -2.22 22.01 25.44
CA PRO A 142 -2.38 22.93 24.31
C PRO A 142 -2.51 22.23 22.94
N ASN A 143 -2.00 21.01 22.81
CA ASN A 143 -1.97 20.25 21.56
C ASN A 143 -3.14 19.26 21.41
N ALA A 144 -4.02 19.18 22.41
CA ALA A 144 -5.12 18.21 22.43
C ALA A 144 -5.99 18.26 21.16
N ALA A 145 -6.31 19.46 20.67
CA ALA A 145 -7.11 19.62 19.46
C ALA A 145 -6.44 19.03 18.19
N ARG A 146 -5.12 19.21 18.06
CA ARG A 146 -4.34 18.66 16.93
C ARG A 146 -4.25 17.14 17.01
N LEU A 147 -3.99 16.60 18.19
CA LEU A 147 -3.91 15.15 18.41
C LEU A 147 -5.26 14.46 18.15
N ILE A 148 -6.36 15.04 18.65
CA ILE A 148 -7.72 14.55 18.37
C ILE A 148 -8.02 14.54 16.86
N PHE A 149 -7.61 15.59 16.14
CA PHE A 149 -7.79 15.64 14.70
C PHE A 149 -6.97 14.55 14.00
N ASN A 150 -5.71 14.38 14.36
CA ASN A 150 -4.84 13.35 13.81
C ASN A 150 -5.41 11.95 14.06
N ASP A 151 -5.86 11.63 15.28
CA ASP A 151 -6.44 10.33 15.60
C ASP A 151 -7.72 10.05 14.79
N ARG A 152 -8.56 11.06 14.59
CA ARG A 152 -9.77 10.92 13.75
C ARG A 152 -9.42 10.72 12.28
N LEU A 153 -8.40 11.43 11.79
CA LEU A 153 -7.89 11.25 10.43
C LEU A 153 -7.32 9.84 10.25
N ASP A 154 -6.49 9.37 11.19
CA ASP A 154 -5.88 8.05 11.17
C ASP A 154 -6.93 6.93 11.25
N ALA A 155 -7.96 7.11 12.09
CA ALA A 155 -9.12 6.20 12.12
C ALA A 155 -9.85 6.14 10.78
N GLY A 156 -10.08 7.29 10.15
CA GLY A 156 -10.70 7.36 8.82
C GLY A 156 -9.86 6.68 7.73
N VAL A 157 -8.56 6.95 7.70
CA VAL A 157 -7.63 6.33 6.75
C VAL A 157 -7.52 4.81 6.97
N ALA A 158 -7.46 4.36 8.22
CA ALA A 158 -7.44 2.93 8.55
C ALA A 158 -8.71 2.22 8.06
N LEU A 159 -9.89 2.79 8.29
CA LEU A 159 -11.16 2.25 7.77
C LEU A 159 -11.19 2.20 6.24
N LEU A 160 -10.73 3.27 5.59
CA LEU A 160 -10.63 3.31 4.13
C LEU A 160 -9.76 2.15 3.61
N PHE A 161 -8.58 1.94 4.21
CA PHE A 161 -7.71 0.83 3.82
C PHE A 161 -8.35 -0.54 4.07
N MET A 162 -9.03 -0.74 5.20
CA MET A 162 -9.75 -1.99 5.48
C MET A 162 -10.83 -2.30 4.43
N VAL A 163 -11.57 -1.27 3.99
CA VAL A 163 -12.56 -1.40 2.91
C VAL A 163 -11.87 -1.78 1.60
N ILE A 164 -10.77 -1.11 1.24
CA ILE A 164 -10.02 -1.41 0.01
C ILE A 164 -9.50 -2.85 0.02
N VAL A 165 -8.92 -3.32 1.14
CA VAL A 165 -8.46 -4.72 1.27
C VAL A 165 -9.64 -5.66 1.08
N THR A 166 -10.77 -5.41 1.73
CA THR A 166 -11.94 -6.28 1.63
C THR A 166 -12.47 -6.36 0.20
N LEU A 167 -12.57 -5.23 -0.50
CA LEU A 167 -12.95 -5.19 -1.92
C LEU A 167 -11.95 -5.96 -2.79
N LEU A 168 -10.65 -5.82 -2.54
CA LEU A 168 -9.61 -6.55 -3.26
C LEU A 168 -9.75 -8.06 -3.06
N ILE A 169 -9.98 -8.52 -1.84
CA ILE A 169 -10.15 -9.95 -1.55
C ILE A 169 -11.42 -10.49 -2.22
N VAL A 170 -12.54 -9.77 -2.11
CA VAL A 170 -13.81 -10.17 -2.75
C VAL A 170 -13.66 -10.26 -4.26
N THR A 171 -13.06 -9.25 -4.90
CA THR A 171 -12.84 -9.26 -6.35
C THR A 171 -11.88 -10.35 -6.79
N SER A 172 -10.82 -10.62 -6.01
CA SER A 172 -9.87 -11.70 -6.28
C SER A 172 -10.53 -13.08 -6.16
N LEU A 173 -11.30 -13.31 -5.09
CA LEU A 173 -12.06 -14.54 -4.91
C LEU A 173 -13.05 -14.76 -6.05
N TRP A 174 -13.74 -13.71 -6.49
CA TRP A 174 -14.68 -13.80 -7.61
C TRP A 174 -13.98 -14.18 -8.92
N GLU A 175 -12.82 -13.58 -9.21
CA GLU A 175 -12.02 -13.93 -10.39
C GLU A 175 -11.52 -15.37 -10.33
N TRP A 176 -11.04 -15.84 -9.18
CA TRP A 176 -10.60 -17.23 -9.01
C TRP A 176 -11.75 -18.22 -9.19
N TRP A 177 -12.91 -17.92 -8.61
CA TRP A 177 -14.12 -18.73 -8.78
C TRP A 177 -14.51 -18.81 -10.26
N ALA A 178 -14.59 -17.69 -10.96
CA ALA A 178 -14.98 -17.64 -12.37
C ALA A 178 -14.01 -18.39 -13.30
N VAL A 179 -12.71 -18.37 -13.00
CA VAL A 179 -11.70 -19.14 -13.75
C VAL A 179 -11.82 -20.64 -13.44
N LEU A 180 -12.02 -21.01 -12.17
CA LEU A 180 -12.13 -22.42 -11.76
C LEU A 180 -13.43 -23.08 -12.28
N THR A 181 -14.54 -22.34 -12.34
CA THR A 181 -15.81 -22.82 -12.91
C THR A 181 -15.85 -22.79 -14.44
N ARG A 182 -14.72 -22.48 -15.10
CA ARG A 182 -14.59 -22.32 -16.57
C ARG A 182 -15.52 -21.28 -17.18
N SER A 183 -16.10 -20.40 -16.35
CA SER A 183 -16.97 -19.31 -16.81
C SER A 183 -16.18 -18.17 -17.46
N LYS A 184 -14.85 -18.12 -17.24
CA LYS A 184 -13.91 -17.24 -17.94
C LYS A 184 -12.71 -18.02 -18.47
N PRO A 185 -12.21 -17.72 -19.69
CA PRO A 185 -11.00 -18.35 -20.21
C PRO A 185 -9.77 -17.90 -19.42
N ALA A 186 -8.92 -18.87 -19.04
CA ALA A 186 -7.64 -18.62 -18.41
C ALA A 186 -6.63 -18.11 -19.46
N VAL A 187 -6.73 -16.83 -19.83
CA VAL A 187 -5.78 -16.21 -20.76
C VAL A 187 -4.58 -15.69 -19.98
N THR A 188 -3.42 -16.32 -20.18
CA THR A 188 -2.11 -15.81 -19.74
C THR A 188 -1.47 -15.02 -20.89
N ARG A 189 -0.93 -13.84 -20.60
CA ARG A 189 -0.13 -13.02 -21.55
C ARG A 189 1.37 -13.15 -21.26
N GLU A 190 1.78 -14.27 -20.71
CA GLU A 190 3.19 -14.54 -20.44
C GLU A 190 3.94 -14.69 -21.77
N ALA A 191 5.16 -14.14 -21.84
CA ALA A 191 6.01 -14.36 -23.00
C ALA A 191 6.33 -15.87 -23.10
N PRO A 192 6.42 -16.44 -24.31
CA PRO A 192 6.80 -17.83 -24.48
C PRO A 192 8.10 -18.12 -23.73
N PHE A 193 8.19 -19.28 -23.07
CA PHE A 193 9.42 -19.72 -22.46
C PHE A 193 10.52 -19.80 -23.53
N VAL A 194 11.59 -19.02 -23.37
CA VAL A 194 12.78 -19.10 -24.21
C VAL A 194 13.87 -19.72 -23.36
N GLU A 195 14.35 -20.90 -23.77
CA GLU A 195 15.43 -21.59 -23.10
C GLU A 195 16.72 -20.77 -23.23
N SER A 196 17.41 -20.52 -22.10
CA SER A 196 18.65 -19.76 -22.12
C SER A 196 19.75 -20.57 -22.80
N ALA A 197 20.30 -20.06 -23.90
CA ALA A 197 21.36 -20.70 -24.69
C ALA A 197 22.67 -20.99 -23.92
N TYR A 198 22.78 -20.59 -22.65
CA TYR A 198 23.95 -20.81 -21.80
C TYR A 198 24.07 -22.23 -21.22
N ALA A 199 23.04 -23.08 -21.35
CA ALA A 199 23.05 -24.45 -20.84
C ALA A 199 23.38 -25.53 -21.88
N ALA A 200 23.44 -25.16 -23.18
CA ALA A 200 23.92 -26.02 -24.26
C ALA A 200 25.35 -25.61 -24.62
N GLY A 201 26.29 -25.86 -23.72
CA GLY A 201 27.71 -25.83 -24.04
C GLY A 201 28.10 -27.13 -24.72
N ASP A 202 28.76 -27.01 -25.87
CA ASP A 202 29.45 -28.10 -26.59
C ASP A 202 30.48 -28.82 -25.70
#